data_AF-A0A842TUK1-F1
#
_entry.id   AF-A0A842TUK1-F1
#
_cell.length_a   1.000
_cell.length_b   1.000
_cell.length_c   1.000
_cell.angle_alpha   90.00
_cell.angle_beta   90.00
_cell.angle_gamma   90.00
#
_symmetry.space_group_name_H-M   'P 1'
#
loop_
_entity.id
_entity.type
_entity.pdbx_description
1 polymer ?
#
loop_
_entity_poly.entity_id
_entity_poly.type
_entity_poly.pdbx_seq_one_letter_code
_entity_poly.pdbx_strand_id
1 'polypeptide(L)'
;MGEGKPMNKDEALKALTDLKEVLDKNKIPFWLEYGTLLGAIRDKGFIPWDDDIDLGSFKGYFKKESVRKKLSKQLEEKGFLVYFFDDMIDIERKEIIINIE
;
A
#
# COMPACT_ATOMS: atom_id res chain seq x y z
N MET A 1 15.97 14.44 1.94
CA MET A 1 14.66 13.80 2.22
C MET A 1 13.65 14.87 1.88
N GLY A 2 13.01 14.77 0.71
CA GLY A 2 12.02 15.76 0.31
C GLY A 2 10.83 15.59 1.25
N GLU A 3 10.42 16.66 1.92
CA GLU A 3 9.23 16.67 2.78
C GLU A 3 8.03 16.37 1.88
N GLY A 4 7.52 15.13 1.91
CA GLY A 4 6.31 14.81 1.19
C GLY A 4 5.15 15.56 1.81
N LYS A 5 4.22 15.95 0.96
CA LYS A 5 3.02 16.67 1.37
C LYS A 5 2.14 15.68 2.16
N PRO A 6 1.60 16.07 3.33
CA PRO A 6 0.70 15.20 4.07
C PRO A 6 -0.45 14.68 3.21
N MET A 7 -0.72 13.38 3.31
CA MET A 7 -1.75 12.74 2.52
C MET A 7 -3.16 13.14 2.98
N ASN A 8 -4.11 13.19 2.04
CA ASN A 8 -5.51 13.30 2.39
C ASN A 8 -5.99 11.99 3.04
N LYS A 9 -6.40 12.04 4.31
CA LYS A 9 -6.76 10.84 5.09
C LYS A 9 -7.93 10.03 4.53
N ASP A 10 -8.89 10.68 3.89
CA ASP A 10 -10.04 9.99 3.29
C ASP A 10 -9.63 9.28 2.00
N GLU A 11 -8.78 9.90 1.18
CA GLU A 11 -8.23 9.27 -0.02
C GLU A 11 -7.28 8.11 0.34
N ALA A 12 -6.46 8.30 1.38
CA ALA A 12 -5.58 7.29 1.96
C ALA A 12 -6.37 6.07 2.45
N LEU A 13 -7.42 6.29 3.25
CA LEU A 13 -8.26 5.20 3.77
C LEU A 13 -8.95 4.44 2.63
N LYS A 14 -9.43 5.16 1.62
CA LYS A 14 -10.01 4.55 0.43
C LYS A 14 -8.96 3.73 -0.34
N ALA A 15 -7.73 4.22 -0.47
CA ALA A 15 -6.64 3.53 -1.18
C ALA A 15 -6.24 2.25 -0.46
N LEU A 16 -6.05 2.32 0.86
CA LEU A 16 -5.76 1.17 1.69
C LEU A 16 -6.89 0.11 1.64
N THR A 17 -8.15 0.55 1.68
CA THR A 17 -9.30 -0.38 1.61
C THR A 17 -9.37 -1.08 0.25
N ASP A 18 -9.20 -0.32 -0.85
CA ASP A 18 -9.20 -0.87 -2.20
C ASP A 18 -8.04 -1.85 -2.45
N LEU A 19 -6.85 -1.53 -1.93
CA LEU A 19 -5.68 -2.42 -1.97
C LEU A 19 -5.94 -3.68 -1.15
N LYS A 20 -6.47 -3.55 0.07
CA LYS A 20 -6.80 -4.67 0.95
C LYS A 20 -7.73 -5.67 0.26
N GLU A 21 -8.76 -5.21 -0.45
CA GLU A 21 -9.65 -6.10 -1.20
C GLU A 21 -8.90 -6.96 -2.23
N VAL A 22 -7.91 -6.38 -2.92
CA VAL A 22 -7.09 -7.09 -3.90
C VAL A 22 -6.16 -8.08 -3.21
N LEU A 23 -5.48 -7.69 -2.14
CA LEU A 23 -4.58 -8.58 -1.39
C LEU A 23 -5.35 -9.76 -0.78
N ASP A 24 -6.49 -9.50 -0.13
CA ASP A 24 -7.36 -10.52 0.46
C ASP A 24 -7.88 -11.52 -0.59
N LYS A 25 -8.35 -11.03 -1.74
CA LYS A 25 -8.82 -11.88 -2.85
C LYS A 25 -7.73 -12.81 -3.37
N ASN A 26 -6.47 -12.39 -3.29
CA ASN A 26 -5.32 -13.18 -3.68
C ASN A 26 -4.68 -13.95 -2.53
N LYS A 27 -5.24 -13.87 -1.31
CA LYS A 27 -4.73 -14.49 -0.09
C LYS A 27 -3.29 -14.09 0.21
N ILE A 28 -2.96 -12.83 -0.06
CA ILE A 28 -1.66 -12.25 0.27
C ILE A 28 -1.77 -11.66 1.68
N PRO A 29 -1.10 -12.26 2.68
CA PRO A 29 -1.10 -11.73 4.03
C PRO A 29 -0.29 -10.44 4.07
N PHE A 30 -0.80 -9.46 4.77
CA PHE A 30 -0.12 -8.20 5.01
C PHE A 30 -0.50 -7.65 6.39
N TRP A 31 0.28 -6.71 6.90
CA TRP A 31 0.01 -5.98 8.14
C TRP A 31 0.35 -4.50 7.96
N LEU A 32 -0.16 -3.63 8.83
CA LEU A 32 0.28 -2.23 8.88
C LEU A 32 1.69 -2.18 9.47
N GLU A 33 2.56 -1.33 8.92
CA GLU A 33 3.93 -1.16 9.38
C GLU A 33 4.24 0.31 9.69
N TYR A 34 5.41 0.54 10.32
CA TYR A 34 5.98 1.86 10.61
C TYR A 34 4.98 2.94 11.07
N GLY A 35 4.92 4.09 10.38
CA GLY A 35 4.09 5.24 10.72
C GLY A 35 2.60 4.91 10.69
N THR A 36 2.19 4.09 9.70
CA THR A 36 0.81 3.65 9.53
C THR A 36 0.32 2.82 10.72
N LEU A 37 1.12 1.86 11.19
CA LEU A 37 0.78 1.06 12.38
C LEU A 37 0.72 1.93 13.64
N LEU A 38 1.71 2.81 13.82
CA LEU A 38 1.77 3.69 14.98
C LEU A 38 0.55 4.61 15.03
N GLY A 39 0.18 5.22 13.90
CA GLY A 39 -1.00 6.06 13.77
C GLY A 39 -2.27 5.31 14.16
N ALA A 40 -2.47 4.10 13.62
CA ALA A 40 -3.65 3.29 13.90
C ALA A 40 -3.86 3.05 15.42
N ILE A 41 -2.78 2.84 16.17
CA ILE A 41 -2.84 2.62 17.61
C ILE A 41 -2.95 3.93 18.41
N ARG A 42 -2.07 4.91 18.13
CA ARG A 42 -1.91 6.15 18.90
C ARG A 42 -2.98 7.18 18.57
N ASP A 43 -3.18 7.45 17.28
CA ASP A 43 -4.03 8.53 16.77
C ASP A 43 -5.41 8.04 16.33
N LYS A 44 -5.64 6.70 16.38
CA LYS A 44 -6.86 6.04 15.89
C LYS A 44 -7.14 6.31 14.40
N GLY A 45 -6.06 6.46 13.63
CA GLY A 45 -6.09 6.74 12.19
C GLY A 45 -4.69 7.10 11.69
N PHE A 46 -4.57 7.68 10.51
CA PHE A 46 -3.26 8.12 10.00
C PHE A 46 -2.68 9.29 10.82
N ILE A 47 -1.36 9.32 10.94
CA ILE A 47 -0.64 10.44 11.55
C ILE A 47 -0.92 11.70 10.70
N PRO A 48 -1.22 12.88 11.29
CA PRO A 48 -1.64 14.06 10.52
C PRO A 48 -0.64 14.59 9.49
N TRP A 49 0.64 14.23 9.64
CA TRP A 49 1.73 14.68 8.76
C TRP A 49 2.38 13.53 7.99
N ASP A 50 1.86 12.30 8.05
CA ASP A 50 2.31 11.22 7.15
C ASP A 50 1.93 11.58 5.71
N ASP A 51 2.80 11.18 4.80
CA ASP A 51 2.70 11.37 3.35
C ASP A 51 2.52 10.04 2.59
N ASP A 52 2.62 8.90 3.27
CA ASP A 52 2.49 7.56 2.69
C ASP A 52 1.78 6.55 3.61
N ILE A 53 1.67 5.32 3.12
CA ILE A 53 1.12 4.18 3.84
C ILE A 53 2.12 3.03 3.75
N ASP A 54 2.55 2.52 4.90
CA ASP A 54 3.48 1.40 4.99
C ASP A 54 2.77 0.11 5.39
N LEU A 55 2.99 -0.93 4.61
CA LEU A 55 2.53 -2.29 4.88
C LEU A 55 3.72 -3.26 4.85
N GLY A 56 3.65 -4.30 5.67
CA GLY A 56 4.57 -5.43 5.58
C GLY A 56 3.88 -6.65 4.99
N SER A 57 4.64 -7.49 4.28
CA SER A 57 4.20 -8.79 3.77
C SER A 57 5.30 -9.85 3.91
N PHE A 58 4.94 -11.13 3.79
CA PHE A 58 5.98 -12.15 3.74
C PHE A 58 6.74 -12.10 2.41
N LYS A 59 8.06 -12.29 2.48
CA LYS A 59 8.93 -12.43 1.31
C LYS A 59 8.45 -13.55 0.39
N GLY A 60 8.62 -13.37 -0.93
CA GLY A 60 8.30 -14.39 -1.93
C GLY A 60 6.90 -14.29 -2.52
N TYR A 61 5.94 -13.60 -1.89
CA TYR A 61 4.58 -13.46 -2.43
C TYR A 61 4.57 -12.71 -3.76
N PHE A 62 5.48 -11.76 -3.96
CA PHE A 62 5.54 -10.94 -5.16
C PHE A 62 6.60 -11.40 -6.18
N LYS A 63 7.34 -12.50 -5.95
CA LYS A 63 8.42 -12.95 -6.87
C LYS A 63 7.94 -13.52 -8.20
N LYS A 64 6.77 -14.15 -8.20
CA LYS A 64 6.27 -14.86 -9.39
C LYS A 64 5.68 -13.86 -10.37
N GLU A 65 6.19 -13.86 -11.60
CA GLU A 65 5.71 -12.99 -12.68
C GLU A 65 4.19 -13.13 -12.94
N SER A 66 3.65 -14.33 -12.80
CA SER A 66 2.21 -14.56 -12.92
C SER A 66 1.40 -13.87 -11.81
N VAL A 67 1.95 -13.76 -10.61
CA VAL A 67 1.33 -13.01 -9.51
C VAL A 67 1.44 -11.52 -9.79
N ARG A 68 2.62 -11.03 -10.19
CA ARG A 68 2.83 -9.61 -10.55
C ARG A 68 1.84 -9.13 -11.60
N LYS A 69 1.76 -9.82 -12.75
CA LYS A 69 0.81 -9.49 -13.84
C LYS A 69 -0.64 -9.49 -13.38
N LYS A 70 -1.02 -10.45 -12.53
CA LYS A 70 -2.38 -10.56 -12.02
C LYS A 70 -2.72 -9.40 -11.10
N LEU A 71 -1.81 -9.04 -10.20
CA LEU A 71 -1.98 -7.92 -9.26
C LEU A 71 -1.99 -6.58 -10.00
N SER A 72 -1.03 -6.34 -10.90
CA SER A 72 -0.99 -5.14 -11.75
C SER A 72 -2.33 -4.89 -12.41
N LYS A 73 -2.88 -5.89 -13.11
CA LYS A 73 -4.18 -5.74 -13.77
C LYS A 73 -5.31 -5.34 -12.80
N GLN A 74 -5.40 -6.01 -11.64
CA GLN A 74 -6.47 -5.75 -10.67
C GLN A 74 -6.35 -4.39 -9.99
N LEU A 75 -5.12 -3.92 -9.76
CA LEU A 75 -4.82 -2.64 -9.16
C LEU A 75 -4.98 -1.50 -10.18
N GLU A 76 -4.51 -1.68 -11.41
CA GLU A 76 -4.70 -0.73 -12.52
C GLU A 76 -6.19 -0.50 -12.82
N GLU A 77 -7.02 -1.54 -12.78
CA GLU A 77 -8.49 -1.42 -12.90
C GLU A 77 -9.11 -0.55 -11.79
N LYS A 78 -8.44 -0.43 -10.63
CA LYS A 78 -8.82 0.44 -9.49
C LYS A 78 -8.09 1.80 -9.52
N GLY A 79 -7.34 2.10 -10.59
CA GLY A 79 -6.65 3.37 -10.81
C GLY A 79 -5.30 3.49 -10.11
N PHE A 80 -4.69 2.38 -9.71
CA PHE A 80 -3.35 2.37 -9.15
C PHE A 80 -2.27 2.25 -10.23
N LEU A 81 -1.13 2.90 -10.02
CA LEU A 81 0.14 2.58 -10.67
C LEU A 81 0.90 1.60 -9.77
N VAL A 82 1.59 0.62 -10.36
CA VAL A 82 2.23 -0.47 -9.60
C VAL A 82 3.65 -0.70 -10.09
N TYR A 83 4.59 -0.69 -9.16
CA TYR A 83 6.01 -0.90 -9.42
C TYR A 83 6.52 -2.05 -8.54
N PHE A 84 7.20 -3.03 -9.13
CA PHE A 84 7.76 -4.17 -8.40
C PHE A 84 9.27 -4.07 -8.32
N PHE A 85 9.82 -4.23 -7.12
CA PHE A 85 11.26 -4.22 -6.85
C PHE A 85 11.63 -5.43 -6.00
N ASP A 86 12.30 -6.44 -6.58
CA ASP A 86 12.62 -7.69 -5.87
C ASP A 86 11.43 -8.33 -5.11
N ASP A 87 11.36 -8.16 -3.79
CA ASP A 87 10.28 -8.62 -2.91
C ASP A 87 9.31 -7.51 -2.49
N MET A 88 9.58 -6.26 -2.87
CA MET A 88 8.81 -5.05 -2.55
C MET A 88 7.86 -4.68 -3.70
N ILE A 89 6.80 -3.96 -3.36
CA ILE A 89 5.84 -3.38 -4.31
C ILE A 89 5.47 -1.97 -3.85
N ASP A 90 5.69 -1.01 -4.74
CA ASP A 90 5.26 0.37 -4.56
C ASP A 90 4.01 0.60 -5.38
N ILE A 91 3.01 1.21 -4.76
CA ILE A 91 1.69 1.42 -5.34
C ILE A 91 1.31 2.89 -5.17
N GLU A 92 0.92 3.53 -6.26
CA GLU A 92 0.53 4.94 -6.24
C GLU A 92 -0.91 5.11 -6.73
N ARG A 93 -1.66 6.01 -6.09
CA ARG A 93 -2.95 6.49 -6.60
C ARG A 93 -3.16 7.95 -6.23
N LYS A 94 -3.15 8.82 -7.24
CA LYS A 94 -3.16 10.28 -7.07
C LYS A 94 -1.94 10.71 -6.23
N GLU A 95 -2.17 11.34 -5.08
CA GLU A 95 -1.13 11.75 -4.13
C GLU A 95 -0.88 10.70 -3.03
N ILE A 96 -1.50 9.51 -3.10
CA ILE A 96 -1.32 8.45 -2.11
C ILE A 96 -0.25 7.47 -2.58
N ILE A 97 0.77 7.28 -1.76
CA ILE A 97 1.84 6.31 -1.93
C ILE A 97 1.61 5.18 -0.92
N ILE A 98 1.74 3.94 -1.36
CA ILE A 98 1.66 2.76 -0.50
C ILE A 98 2.86 1.87 -0.79
N ASN A 99 3.66 1.63 0.24
CA ASN A 99 4.82 0.74 0.18
C ASN A 99 4.44 -0.61 0.80
N ILE A 100 4.84 -1.70 0.17
CA ILE A 100 4.80 -3.03 0.79
C ILE A 100 6.19 -3.65 0.76
N GLU A 101 6.74 -3.92 1.93
CA GLU A 101 8.08 -4.49 2.15
C GLU A 101 8.07 -5.95 2.63
#